data_AF-A0A3B8T2L8-F1
#
_entry.id   AF-A0A3B8T2L8-F1
#
_cell.length_a   1.000
_cell.length_b   1.000
_cell.length_c   1.000
_cell.angle_alpha   90.00
_cell.angle_beta   90.00
_cell.angle_gamma   90.00
#
_symmetry.space_group_name_H-M   'P 1'
#
loop_
_entity.id
_entity.type
_entity.pdbx_description
1 polymer ?
#
loop_
_entity_poly.entity_id
_entity_poly.type
_entity_poly.pdbx_seq_one_letter_code
_entity_poly.pdbx_strand_id
1 'polypeptide(L)'
;MLRLPQACTIADALIIGAQQCLLAHVDLDQANANGHALVDAKIDAQVLLCAVLDCNRAYLHTWSDKTLSDTQSAKYQQFIKQRSSGKPVAYILGYQEFYGREFLVSSATLIPRPETEQLVDVIIDKIADLSEIAKTGESPESANVDVITPRLLDLGTGTGAIAISAALECPSIRVQAVDFVPAAVALAKQNAQRLIPNHAERVTILQSDWFTQVSGTFDIIVSNPPYVEPDSEYLVQGD
;
A
#
# COMPACT_ATOMS: atom_id res chain seq x y z
N MET A 1 21.19 3.48 -23.16
CA MET A 1 20.11 4.12 -22.37
C MET A 1 19.89 5.52 -22.93
N LEU A 2 18.70 5.83 -23.46
CA LEU A 2 18.38 7.17 -23.96
C LEU A 2 18.48 8.17 -22.79
N ARG A 3 19.14 9.32 -22.96
CA ARG A 3 19.13 10.38 -21.95
C ARG A 3 18.02 11.38 -22.28
N LEU A 4 17.36 11.93 -21.25
CA LEU A 4 16.45 13.05 -21.47
C LEU A 4 17.25 14.24 -22.03
N PRO A 5 16.74 14.95 -23.06
CA PRO A 5 17.39 16.13 -23.60
C PRO A 5 17.34 17.31 -22.60
N GLN A 6 18.25 18.28 -22.78
CA GLN A 6 18.37 19.48 -21.91
C GLN A 6 17.13 20.39 -21.88
N ALA A 7 16.21 20.24 -22.84
CA ALA A 7 14.93 20.95 -22.89
C ALA A 7 13.80 19.93 -23.14
N CYS A 8 13.67 18.96 -22.25
CA CYS A 8 12.66 17.90 -22.35
C CYS A 8 11.28 18.44 -21.95
N THR A 9 10.31 18.37 -22.86
CA THR A 9 8.90 18.64 -22.50
C THR A 9 8.31 17.50 -21.66
N ILE A 10 7.17 17.73 -21.03
CA ILE A 10 6.40 16.68 -20.35
C ILE A 10 6.06 15.55 -21.33
N ALA A 11 5.64 15.88 -22.56
CA ALA A 11 5.35 14.90 -23.60
C ALA A 11 6.58 14.05 -23.94
N ASP A 12 7.74 14.69 -24.16
CA ASP A 12 8.99 13.99 -24.44
C ASP A 12 9.39 13.06 -23.28
N ALA A 13 9.27 13.55 -22.04
CA ALA A 13 9.62 12.81 -20.84
C ALA A 13 8.75 11.55 -20.68
N LEU A 14 7.45 11.64 -20.96
CA LEU A 14 6.55 10.50 -20.92
C LEU A 14 6.86 9.46 -21.99
N ILE A 15 7.14 9.89 -23.23
CA ILE A 15 7.52 9.00 -24.33
C ILE A 15 8.82 8.26 -24.00
N ILE A 16 9.85 9.01 -23.63
CA ILE A 16 11.18 8.45 -23.32
C ILE A 16 11.10 7.54 -22.08
N GLY A 17 10.39 7.97 -21.04
CA GLY A 17 10.21 7.18 -19.82
C GLY A 17 9.49 5.87 -20.08
N ALA A 18 8.37 5.89 -20.81
CA ALA A 18 7.62 4.67 -21.14
C ALA A 18 8.46 3.70 -21.98
N GLN A 19 9.25 4.19 -22.94
CA GLN A 19 10.17 3.34 -23.71
C GLN A 19 11.22 2.67 -22.82
N GLN A 20 11.73 3.39 -21.80
CA GLN A 20 12.74 2.85 -20.89
C GLN A 20 12.18 1.85 -19.89
N CYS A 21 10.95 2.06 -19.41
CA CYS A 21 10.25 1.06 -18.61
C CYS A 21 9.94 -0.19 -19.43
N LEU A 22 9.48 -0.04 -20.68
CA LEU A 22 9.15 -1.17 -21.55
C LEU A 22 10.36 -2.07 -21.82
N LEU A 23 11.52 -1.47 -22.14
CA LEU A 23 12.75 -2.23 -22.46
C LEU A 23 13.23 -3.12 -21.30
N ALA A 24 12.78 -2.87 -20.07
CA ALA A 24 13.09 -3.72 -18.92
C ALA A 24 12.20 -4.98 -18.82
N HIS A 25 11.01 -4.96 -19.43
CA HIS A 25 10.07 -6.10 -19.42
C HIS A 25 10.29 -7.08 -20.58
N VAL A 26 11.14 -6.74 -21.57
CA VAL A 26 11.34 -7.54 -22.79
C VAL A 26 12.34 -8.70 -22.59
N ASP A 27 13.05 -8.77 -21.46
CA ASP A 27 13.94 -9.90 -21.12
C ASP A 27 13.23 -11.10 -20.45
N LEU A 28 11.89 -11.05 -20.29
CA LEU A 28 11.08 -12.16 -19.80
C LEU A 28 10.10 -12.61 -20.89
N ASP A 29 10.26 -13.85 -21.35
CA ASP A 29 9.56 -14.45 -22.49
C ASP A 29 8.02 -14.24 -22.50
N GLN A 30 7.50 -13.64 -23.58
CA GLN A 30 6.50 -14.20 -24.52
C GLN A 30 5.67 -13.11 -25.24
N ALA A 31 5.56 -13.25 -26.56
CA ALA A 31 5.04 -12.30 -27.54
C ALA A 31 3.54 -11.91 -27.43
N ASN A 32 2.80 -12.41 -26.43
CA ASN A 32 1.41 -12.00 -26.13
C ASN A 32 1.31 -11.01 -24.96
N ALA A 33 2.40 -10.76 -24.22
CA ALA A 33 2.49 -9.83 -23.08
C ALA A 33 2.74 -8.36 -23.49
N ASN A 34 3.05 -8.12 -24.77
CA ASN A 34 3.52 -6.82 -25.27
C ASN A 34 2.51 -5.67 -25.13
N GLY A 35 1.20 -5.97 -25.15
CA GLY A 35 0.16 -4.96 -25.01
C GLY A 35 -0.01 -4.47 -23.57
N HIS A 36 -0.05 -5.39 -22.61
CA HIS A 36 -0.15 -5.09 -21.18
C HIS A 36 1.13 -4.42 -20.66
N ALA A 37 2.30 -4.99 -20.95
CA ALA A 37 3.59 -4.41 -20.55
C ALA A 37 3.79 -2.97 -21.08
N LEU A 38 3.25 -2.66 -22.26
CA LEU A 38 3.27 -1.29 -22.80
C LEU A 38 2.31 -0.34 -22.05
N VAL A 39 1.14 -0.83 -21.64
CA VAL A 39 0.18 -0.06 -20.85
C VAL A 39 0.79 0.22 -19.47
N ASP A 40 1.38 -0.78 -18.83
CA ASP A 40 2.00 -0.67 -17.51
C ASP A 40 3.19 0.29 -17.55
N ALA A 41 4.08 0.16 -18.54
CA ALA A 41 5.21 1.06 -18.73
C ALA A 41 4.79 2.54 -18.92
N LYS A 42 3.66 2.79 -19.59
CA LYS A 42 3.10 4.15 -19.73
C LYS A 42 2.53 4.67 -18.42
N ILE A 43 1.81 3.83 -17.67
CA ILE A 43 1.25 4.18 -16.37
C ILE A 43 2.38 4.50 -15.38
N ASP A 44 3.42 3.66 -15.34
CA ASP A 44 4.61 3.86 -14.50
C ASP A 44 5.29 5.19 -14.79
N ALA A 45 5.56 5.48 -16.07
CA ALA A 45 6.15 6.75 -16.48
C ALA A 45 5.32 7.96 -16.04
N GLN A 46 3.98 7.88 -16.19
CA GLN A 46 3.08 8.94 -15.74
C GLN A 46 3.10 9.12 -14.23
N VAL A 47 2.99 8.03 -13.47
CA VAL A 47 2.98 8.07 -12.00
C VAL A 47 4.29 8.65 -11.46
N LEU A 48 5.43 8.20 -11.99
CA LEU A 48 6.74 8.71 -11.60
C LEU A 48 6.92 10.19 -11.96
N LEU A 49 6.41 10.63 -13.12
CA LEU A 49 6.49 12.04 -13.52
C LEU A 49 5.57 12.93 -12.67
N CYS A 50 4.35 12.48 -12.37
CA CYS A 50 3.44 13.13 -11.43
C CYS A 50 4.11 13.38 -10.07
N ALA A 51 4.81 12.39 -9.52
CA ALA A 51 5.53 12.53 -8.26
C ALA A 51 6.74 13.48 -8.32
N VAL A 52 7.35 13.65 -9.50
CA VAL A 52 8.44 14.62 -9.70
C VAL A 52 7.90 16.05 -9.78
N LEU A 53 6.74 16.21 -10.42
CA LEU A 53 6.10 17.51 -10.66
C LEU A 53 5.15 17.94 -9.55
N ASP A 54 4.84 17.06 -8.59
CA ASP A 54 3.81 17.26 -7.57
C ASP A 54 2.46 17.64 -8.19
N CYS A 55 1.99 16.81 -9.12
CA CYS A 55 0.76 17.06 -9.87
C CYS A 55 -0.04 15.79 -10.15
N ASN A 56 -1.29 15.95 -10.57
CA ASN A 56 -2.14 14.83 -10.99
C ASN A 56 -1.96 14.51 -12.48
N ARG A 57 -2.52 13.37 -12.93
CA ARG A 57 -2.40 12.92 -14.33
C ARG A 57 -3.02 13.91 -15.33
N ALA A 58 -4.11 14.59 -14.96
CA ALA A 58 -4.76 15.56 -15.83
C ALA A 58 -3.80 16.71 -16.22
N TYR A 59 -2.97 17.16 -15.28
CA TYR A 59 -1.94 18.17 -15.53
C TYR A 59 -0.99 17.78 -16.66
N LEU A 60 -0.55 16.52 -16.70
CA LEU A 60 0.39 16.03 -17.71
C LEU A 60 -0.18 16.15 -19.13
N HIS A 61 -1.48 15.94 -19.29
CA HIS A 61 -2.17 16.08 -20.57
C HIS A 61 -2.44 17.54 -20.93
N THR A 62 -2.87 18.36 -19.96
CA THR A 62 -3.17 19.78 -20.20
C THR A 62 -1.94 20.60 -20.56
N TRP A 63 -0.77 20.26 -19.99
CA TRP A 63 0.46 21.04 -20.11
C TRP A 63 1.60 20.25 -20.74
N SER A 64 1.28 19.35 -21.68
CA SER A 64 2.23 18.41 -22.27
C SER A 64 3.46 19.07 -22.95
N ASP A 65 3.32 20.33 -23.37
CA ASP A 65 4.32 21.17 -24.01
C ASP A 65 5.24 21.92 -23.03
N LYS A 66 4.94 21.92 -21.72
CA LYS A 66 5.82 22.54 -20.72
C LYS A 66 7.14 21.78 -20.58
N THR A 67 8.23 22.54 -20.48
CA THR A 67 9.58 22.01 -20.26
C THR A 67 9.81 21.69 -18.79
N LEU A 68 10.44 20.55 -18.52
CA LEU A 68 10.96 20.21 -17.20
C LEU A 68 12.19 21.07 -16.88
N SER A 69 12.34 21.47 -15.61
CA SER A 69 13.61 22.00 -15.12
C SER A 69 14.69 20.91 -15.11
N ASP A 70 15.97 21.30 -15.04
CA ASP A 70 17.09 20.35 -14.93
C ASP A 70 16.95 19.43 -13.71
N THR A 71 16.52 19.98 -12.57
CA THR A 71 16.29 19.21 -11.33
C THR A 71 15.17 18.20 -11.49
N GLN A 72 14.06 18.57 -12.13
CA GLN A 72 12.94 17.67 -12.40
C GLN A 72 13.36 16.57 -13.38
N SER A 73 14.05 16.93 -14.46
CA SER A 73 14.56 15.97 -15.45
C SER A 73 15.51 14.97 -14.80
N ALA A 74 16.46 15.43 -13.97
CA ALA A 74 17.39 14.56 -13.26
C ALA A 74 16.68 13.61 -12.28
N LYS A 75 15.73 14.12 -11.49
CA LYS A 75 14.95 13.31 -10.54
C LYS A 75 14.10 12.26 -11.26
N TYR A 76 13.42 12.64 -12.33
CA TYR A 76 12.62 11.72 -13.14
C TYR A 76 13.50 10.64 -13.79
N GLN A 77 14.67 11.01 -14.32
CA GLN A 77 15.60 10.03 -14.88
C GLN A 77 16.12 9.04 -13.82
N GLN A 78 16.33 9.48 -12.58
CA GLN A 78 16.67 8.59 -11.47
C GLN A 78 15.54 7.61 -11.14
N PHE A 79 14.29 8.06 -11.19
CA PHE A 79 13.11 7.20 -10.97
C PHE A 79 12.97 6.15 -12.08
N ILE A 80 13.05 6.57 -13.34
CA ILE A 80 12.99 5.66 -14.49
C ILE A 80 14.14 4.66 -14.46
N LYS A 81 15.36 5.08 -14.08
CA LYS A 81 16.49 4.16 -13.90
C LYS A 81 16.23 3.08 -12.85
N GLN A 82 15.59 3.44 -11.73
CA GLN A 82 15.19 2.45 -10.73
C GLN A 82 14.08 1.53 -11.23
N ARG A 83 13.07 2.06 -11.92
CA ARG A 83 11.97 1.24 -12.43
C ARG A 83 12.45 0.27 -13.50
N SER A 84 13.27 0.74 -14.44
CA SER A 84 13.90 -0.09 -15.47
C SER A 84 14.87 -1.15 -14.93
N SER A 85 15.25 -1.10 -13.65
CA SER A 85 15.99 -2.19 -12.99
C SER A 85 15.08 -3.17 -12.24
N GLY A 86 13.76 -3.13 -12.49
CA GLY A 86 12.76 -3.98 -11.86
C GLY A 86 12.27 -3.52 -10.48
N LYS A 87 12.69 -2.33 -9.99
CA LYS A 87 12.19 -1.84 -8.70
C LYS A 87 10.72 -1.42 -8.81
N PRO A 88 9.80 -1.92 -7.96
CA PRO A 88 8.40 -1.50 -7.96
C PRO A 88 8.22 0.01 -7.80
N VAL A 89 7.24 0.59 -8.50
CA VAL A 89 6.96 2.05 -8.45
C VAL A 89 6.70 2.52 -7.02
N ALA A 90 5.91 1.79 -6.24
CA ALA A 90 5.62 2.14 -4.86
C ALA A 90 6.88 2.27 -3.99
N TYR A 91 7.91 1.42 -4.20
CA TYR A 91 9.19 1.53 -3.49
C TYR A 91 10.10 2.64 -4.01
N ILE A 92 9.89 3.10 -5.25
CA ILE A 92 10.58 4.29 -5.78
C ILE A 92 9.99 5.55 -5.15
N LEU A 93 8.66 5.59 -5.02
CA LEU A 93 7.93 6.70 -4.41
C LEU A 93 8.00 6.68 -2.88
N GLY A 94 8.13 5.49 -2.28
CA GLY A 94 8.14 5.27 -0.83
C GLY A 94 6.74 5.17 -0.22
N TYR A 95 5.68 5.18 -1.02
CA TYR A 95 4.30 5.06 -0.55
C TYR A 95 3.41 4.31 -1.55
N GLN A 96 2.26 3.85 -1.05
CA GLN A 96 1.18 3.23 -1.81
C GLN A 96 -0.17 3.70 -1.25
N GLU A 97 -1.11 4.03 -2.12
CA GLU A 97 -2.49 4.29 -1.69
C GLU A 97 -3.18 2.97 -1.34
N PHE A 98 -3.85 2.94 -0.20
CA PHE A 98 -4.70 1.84 0.25
C PHE A 98 -5.85 2.40 1.07
N TYR A 99 -7.07 2.03 0.72
CA TYR A 99 -8.30 2.47 1.38
C TYR A 99 -8.40 4.01 1.49
N GLY A 100 -8.03 4.71 0.40
CA GLY A 100 -8.03 6.17 0.30
C GLY A 100 -6.95 6.90 1.11
N ARG A 101 -5.88 6.21 1.52
CA ARG A 101 -4.79 6.77 2.34
C ARG A 101 -3.42 6.34 1.85
N GLU A 102 -2.43 7.22 1.97
CA GLU A 102 -1.05 6.93 1.58
C GLU A 102 -0.28 6.24 2.72
N PHE A 103 -0.02 4.95 2.56
CA PHE A 103 0.84 4.18 3.45
C PHE A 103 2.28 4.25 2.97
N LEU A 104 3.22 4.49 3.87
CA LEU A 104 4.64 4.26 3.59
C LEU A 104 4.85 2.79 3.28
N VAL A 105 5.66 2.52 2.26
CA VAL A 105 6.05 1.17 1.86
C VAL A 105 7.57 1.05 1.81
N SER A 106 8.07 -0.16 1.98
CA SER A 106 9.49 -0.48 1.79
C SER A 106 9.65 -1.94 1.41
N SER A 107 10.84 -2.33 0.98
CA SER A 107 11.17 -3.73 0.66
C SER A 107 11.13 -4.69 1.86
N ALA A 108 10.84 -4.20 3.07
CA ALA A 108 10.72 -5.02 4.26
C ALA A 108 9.39 -5.81 4.35
N THR A 109 8.40 -5.47 3.52
CA THR A 109 7.06 -6.06 3.53
C THR A 109 6.43 -5.99 2.14
N LEU A 110 5.35 -6.71 1.91
CA LEU A 110 4.54 -6.61 0.70
C LEU A 110 3.93 -5.20 0.53
N ILE A 111 3.80 -4.74 -0.73
CA ILE A 111 3.05 -3.54 -1.10
C ILE A 111 1.55 -3.84 -0.95
N PRO A 112 0.76 -3.01 -0.24
CA PRO A 112 -0.69 -3.19 -0.12
C PRO A 112 -1.36 -3.33 -1.49
N ARG A 113 -2.20 -4.34 -1.64
CA ARG A 113 -2.89 -4.66 -2.89
C ARG A 113 -4.34 -4.17 -2.87
N PRO A 114 -4.89 -3.63 -3.98
CA PRO A 114 -6.29 -3.20 -4.05
C PRO A 114 -7.28 -4.30 -3.64
N GLU A 115 -7.01 -5.56 -3.99
CA GLU A 115 -7.86 -6.70 -3.64
C GLU A 115 -7.93 -6.91 -2.12
N THR A 116 -6.90 -6.48 -1.37
CA THR A 116 -6.88 -6.55 0.09
C THR A 116 -7.82 -5.53 0.74
N GLU A 117 -8.31 -4.51 0.01
CA GLU A 117 -9.30 -3.57 0.53
C GLU A 117 -10.64 -4.27 0.84
N GLN A 118 -11.01 -5.29 0.06
CA GLN A 118 -12.22 -6.07 0.32
C GLN A 118 -12.19 -6.77 1.68
N LEU A 119 -11.00 -7.11 2.18
CA LEU A 119 -10.85 -7.70 3.51
C LEU A 119 -11.15 -6.67 4.61
N VAL A 120 -10.83 -5.39 4.37
CA VAL A 120 -11.20 -4.29 5.28
C VAL A 120 -12.71 -4.12 5.32
N ASP A 121 -13.40 -4.19 4.18
CA ASP A 121 -14.86 -4.10 4.12
C ASP A 121 -15.51 -5.22 4.95
N VAL A 122 -15.04 -6.46 4.81
CA VAL A 122 -15.54 -7.61 5.60
C VAL A 122 -15.32 -7.40 7.10
N ILE A 123 -14.18 -6.81 7.50
CA ILE A 123 -13.90 -6.48 8.89
C ILE A 123 -14.89 -5.44 9.42
N ILE A 124 -15.16 -4.38 8.64
CA ILE A 124 -16.10 -3.31 9.02
C ILE A 124 -17.51 -3.89 9.21
N ASP A 125 -17.98 -4.72 8.27
CA ASP A 125 -19.28 -5.39 8.36
C ASP A 125 -19.38 -6.26 9.63
N LYS A 126 -18.33 -7.01 9.96
CA LYS A 126 -18.30 -7.83 11.18
C LYS A 126 -18.29 -7.00 12.46
N ILE A 127 -17.61 -5.86 12.47
CA ILE A 127 -17.63 -4.92 13.59
C ILE A 127 -19.05 -4.33 13.77
N ALA A 128 -19.74 -4.03 12.68
CA ALA A 128 -21.12 -3.55 12.71
C ALA A 128 -22.06 -4.63 13.29
N ASP A 129 -21.97 -5.87 12.82
CA ASP A 129 -22.73 -7.01 13.36
C ASP A 129 -22.55 -7.15 14.88
N LEU A 130 -21.31 -7.11 15.37
CA LEU A 130 -20.98 -7.20 16.80
C LEU A 130 -21.57 -6.03 17.60
N SER A 131 -21.54 -4.83 17.02
CA SER A 131 -22.07 -3.62 17.65
C SER A 131 -23.60 -3.65 17.77
N GLU A 132 -24.31 -4.25 16.80
CA GLU A 132 -25.76 -4.42 16.85
C GLU A 132 -26.19 -5.56 17.80
N ILE A 133 -25.44 -6.65 17.87
CA ILE A 133 -25.67 -7.73 18.87
C ILE A 133 -25.52 -7.16 20.29
N ALA A 134 -24.52 -6.33 20.54
CA ALA A 134 -24.33 -5.68 21.84
C ALA A 134 -25.48 -4.73 22.23
N LYS A 135 -26.21 -4.16 21.26
CA LYS A 135 -27.40 -3.32 21.50
C LYS A 135 -28.69 -4.12 21.70
N THR A 136 -28.79 -5.31 21.10
CA THR A 136 -30.01 -6.14 21.09
C THR A 136 -29.99 -7.28 22.10
N GLY A 137 -28.85 -7.57 22.74
CA GLY A 137 -28.73 -8.50 23.86
C GLY A 137 -29.58 -8.06 25.05
N GLU A 138 -30.65 -8.81 25.33
CA GLU A 138 -31.62 -8.56 26.39
C GLU A 138 -30.97 -8.55 27.80
N SER A 139 -30.93 -7.38 28.43
CA SER A 139 -31.14 -7.24 29.89
C SER A 139 -31.65 -5.83 30.21
N PRO A 140 -32.96 -5.65 30.41
CA PRO A 140 -33.59 -4.34 30.65
C PRO A 140 -33.34 -3.72 32.04
N GLU A 141 -32.53 -4.32 32.93
CA GLU A 141 -32.44 -3.88 34.33
C GLU A 141 -31.01 -3.71 34.89
N SER A 142 -29.99 -3.64 34.05
CA SER A 142 -28.62 -3.32 34.50
C SER A 142 -28.03 -2.19 33.69
N ALA A 143 -28.20 -0.97 34.18
CA ALA A 143 -27.72 0.28 33.59
C ALA A 143 -26.19 0.47 33.64
N ASN A 144 -25.42 -0.61 33.47
CA ASN A 144 -23.96 -0.64 33.31
C ASN A 144 -23.59 -1.78 32.35
N VAL A 145 -24.16 -1.81 31.15
CA VAL A 145 -23.66 -2.68 30.08
C VAL A 145 -22.35 -2.06 29.62
N ASP A 146 -21.23 -2.65 30.01
CA ASP A 146 -19.90 -2.27 29.52
C ASP A 146 -19.98 -2.23 27.98
N VAL A 147 -19.62 -1.08 27.40
CA VAL A 147 -19.51 -0.96 25.94
C VAL A 147 -18.45 -1.96 25.49
N ILE A 148 -18.89 -3.11 24.96
CA ILE A 148 -17.99 -4.13 24.42
C ILE A 148 -17.28 -3.46 23.25
N THR A 149 -15.99 -3.20 23.45
CA THR A 149 -15.09 -2.58 22.47
C THR A 149 -14.51 -3.72 21.64
N PRO A 150 -14.92 -3.90 20.37
CA PRO A 150 -14.47 -5.06 19.58
C PRO A 150 -12.95 -5.07 19.43
N ARG A 151 -12.36 -6.26 19.50
CA ARG A 151 -10.92 -6.50 19.43
C ARG A 151 -10.56 -7.20 18.13
N LEU A 152 -9.77 -6.53 17.31
CA LEU A 152 -9.22 -7.04 16.05
C LEU A 152 -7.76 -7.45 16.25
N LEU A 153 -7.38 -8.63 15.75
CA LEU A 153 -5.99 -9.06 15.59
C LEU A 153 -5.64 -9.16 14.10
N ASP A 154 -4.58 -8.49 13.68
CA ASP A 154 -4.01 -8.59 12.33
C ASP A 154 -2.65 -9.32 12.39
N LEU A 155 -2.57 -10.50 11.78
CA LEU A 155 -1.37 -11.34 11.73
C LEU A 155 -0.62 -11.15 10.41
N GLY A 156 0.66 -10.80 10.48
CA GLY A 156 1.47 -10.47 9.30
C GLY A 156 1.11 -9.09 8.76
N THR A 157 1.00 -8.10 9.64
CA THR A 157 0.42 -6.79 9.32
C THR A 157 1.19 -5.99 8.27
N GLY A 158 2.48 -6.29 8.05
CA GLY A 158 3.29 -5.68 7.03
C GLY A 158 3.41 -4.16 7.18
N THR A 159 2.77 -3.40 6.29
CA THR A 159 2.71 -1.93 6.35
C THR A 159 1.73 -1.40 7.41
N GLY A 160 0.91 -2.27 7.98
CA GLY A 160 -0.23 -1.91 8.83
C GLY A 160 -1.51 -1.62 8.05
N ALA A 161 -1.55 -1.84 6.74
CA ALA A 161 -2.66 -1.45 5.87
C ALA A 161 -4.04 -1.89 6.39
N ILE A 162 -4.23 -3.18 6.69
CA ILE A 162 -5.51 -3.71 7.18
C ILE A 162 -5.81 -3.14 8.58
N ALA A 163 -4.89 -3.32 9.53
CA ALA A 163 -5.05 -2.88 10.92
C ALA A 163 -5.39 -1.39 11.07
N ILE A 164 -4.65 -0.54 10.36
CA ILE A 164 -4.78 0.92 10.44
C ILE A 164 -6.05 1.40 9.74
N SER A 165 -6.38 0.85 8.56
CA SER A 165 -7.63 1.19 7.87
C SER A 165 -8.84 0.79 8.70
N ALA A 166 -8.87 -0.43 9.25
CA ALA A 166 -9.96 -0.88 10.13
C ALA A 166 -10.10 0.04 11.36
N ALA A 167 -8.99 0.46 11.97
CA ALA A 167 -9.04 1.43 13.07
C ALA A 167 -9.57 2.80 12.61
N LEU A 168 -9.22 3.29 11.43
CA LEU A 168 -9.69 4.58 10.95
C LEU A 168 -11.19 4.58 10.66
N GLU A 169 -11.70 3.51 10.05
CA GLU A 169 -13.12 3.39 9.70
C GLU A 169 -14.01 2.99 10.88
N CYS A 170 -13.44 2.31 11.88
CA CYS A 170 -14.17 1.93 13.10
C CYS A 170 -13.53 2.56 14.35
N PRO A 171 -13.89 3.79 14.74
CA PRO A 171 -13.33 4.50 15.90
C PRO A 171 -13.40 3.74 17.22
N SER A 172 -14.40 2.88 17.39
CA SER A 172 -14.74 2.16 18.61
C SER A 172 -13.99 0.85 18.83
N ILE A 173 -13.10 0.41 17.94
CA ILE A 173 -12.37 -0.86 18.11
C ILE A 173 -11.01 -0.68 18.79
N ARG A 174 -10.45 -1.80 19.24
CA ARG A 174 -9.03 -1.95 19.61
C ARG A 174 -8.37 -2.93 18.66
N VAL A 175 -7.26 -2.51 18.08
CA VAL A 175 -6.50 -3.33 17.13
C VAL A 175 -5.17 -3.75 17.74
N GLN A 176 -4.86 -5.02 17.67
CA GLN A 176 -3.50 -5.53 17.82
C GLN A 176 -3.02 -6.01 16.45
N ALA A 177 -1.83 -5.60 16.07
CA ALA A 177 -1.23 -5.99 14.80
C ALA A 177 0.18 -6.54 15.06
N VAL A 178 0.52 -7.64 14.42
CA VAL A 178 1.82 -8.28 14.63
C VAL A 178 2.48 -8.66 13.31
N ASP A 179 3.81 -8.61 13.30
CA ASP A 179 4.61 -9.09 12.19
C ASP A 179 5.88 -9.78 12.70
N PHE A 180 6.38 -10.74 11.95
CA PHE A 180 7.63 -11.45 12.25
C PHE A 180 8.85 -10.55 12.01
N VAL A 181 8.79 -9.71 10.96
CA VAL A 181 9.91 -8.91 10.48
C VAL A 181 10.01 -7.60 11.27
N PRO A 182 11.11 -7.33 12.02
CA PRO A 182 11.24 -6.10 12.81
C PRO A 182 11.08 -4.81 12.00
N ALA A 183 11.56 -4.81 10.75
CA ALA A 183 11.47 -3.66 9.86
C ALA A 183 10.02 -3.39 9.39
N ALA A 184 9.21 -4.43 9.19
CA ALA A 184 7.78 -4.28 8.90
C ALA A 184 7.04 -3.70 10.11
N VAL A 185 7.33 -4.20 11.32
CA VAL A 185 6.80 -3.65 12.59
C VAL A 185 7.12 -2.16 12.73
N ALA A 186 8.37 -1.75 12.44
CA ALA A 186 8.76 -0.35 12.50
C ALA A 186 8.01 0.51 11.48
N LEU A 187 7.85 0.01 10.25
CA LEU A 187 7.09 0.68 9.20
C LEU A 187 5.61 0.83 9.55
N ALA A 188 4.96 -0.22 10.04
CA ALA A 188 3.57 -0.19 10.48
C ALA A 188 3.35 0.80 11.62
N LYS A 189 4.29 0.89 12.58
CA LYS A 189 4.27 1.92 13.63
C LYS A 189 4.36 3.34 13.07
N GLN A 190 5.23 3.57 12.08
CA GLN A 190 5.34 4.87 11.42
C GLN A 190 4.04 5.25 10.70
N ASN A 191 3.41 4.30 10.00
CA ASN A 191 2.12 4.53 9.34
C ASN A 191 1.02 4.82 10.36
N ALA A 192 0.92 4.06 11.46
CA ALA A 192 -0.06 4.29 12.51
C ALA A 192 0.11 5.68 13.13
N GLN A 193 1.35 6.09 13.40
CA GLN A 193 1.66 7.43 13.91
C GLN A 193 1.27 8.55 12.95
N ARG A 194 1.46 8.37 11.64
CA ARG A 194 1.10 9.36 10.62
C ARG A 194 -0.40 9.49 10.42
N LEU A 195 -1.12 8.38 10.44
CA LEU A 195 -2.51 8.31 9.96
C LEU A 195 -3.55 8.35 11.09
N ILE A 196 -3.22 7.88 12.30
CA ILE A 196 -4.17 7.79 13.42
C ILE A 196 -3.79 8.78 14.54
N PRO A 197 -4.63 9.79 14.82
CA PRO A 197 -4.50 10.59 16.03
C PRO A 197 -4.61 9.70 17.29
N ASN A 198 -3.71 9.88 18.26
CA ASN A 198 -3.64 9.06 19.47
C ASN A 198 -3.56 7.55 19.19
N HIS A 199 -2.83 7.15 18.14
CA HIS A 199 -2.72 5.76 17.67
C HIS A 199 -2.43 4.74 18.78
N ALA A 200 -1.61 5.09 19.79
CA ALA A 200 -1.21 4.17 20.85
C ALA A 200 -2.39 3.65 21.69
N GLU A 201 -3.50 4.39 21.76
CA GLU A 201 -4.72 3.94 22.46
C GLU A 201 -5.58 3.02 21.58
N ARG A 202 -5.36 3.03 20.26
CA ARG A 202 -6.25 2.41 19.28
C ARG A 202 -5.63 1.18 18.60
N VAL A 203 -4.32 1.25 18.33
CA VAL A 203 -3.57 0.24 17.57
C VAL A 203 -2.27 -0.06 18.32
N THR A 204 -2.12 -1.31 18.76
CA THR A 204 -0.89 -1.84 19.34
C THR A 204 -0.16 -2.69 18.31
N ILE A 205 1.08 -2.32 17.97
CA ILE A 205 1.88 -3.02 16.97
C ILE A 205 3.11 -3.64 17.63
N LEU A 206 3.30 -4.95 17.46
CA LEU A 206 4.35 -5.72 18.13
C LEU A 206 5.04 -6.67 17.15
N GLN A 207 6.29 -7.02 17.43
CA GLN A 207 6.94 -8.12 16.74
C GLN A 207 6.46 -9.43 17.35
N SER A 208 6.05 -10.39 16.53
CA SER A 208 5.60 -11.71 16.96
C SER A 208 5.86 -12.73 15.86
N ASP A 209 6.23 -13.95 16.25
CA ASP A 209 6.02 -15.12 15.40
C ASP A 209 4.58 -15.59 15.63
N TRP A 210 3.69 -15.30 14.67
CA TRP A 210 2.25 -15.53 14.78
C TRP A 210 1.68 -15.11 16.16
N PHE A 211 1.23 -16.07 16.97
CA PHE A 211 0.59 -15.83 18.25
C PHE A 211 1.56 -15.75 19.45
N THR A 212 2.87 -15.92 19.26
CA THR A 212 3.83 -16.02 20.38
C THR A 212 3.85 -14.82 21.34
N GLN A 213 3.63 -13.60 20.85
CA GLN A 213 3.50 -12.37 21.65
C GLN A 213 2.05 -11.86 21.74
N VAL A 214 1.08 -12.68 21.32
CA VAL A 214 -0.35 -12.35 21.34
C VAL A 214 -0.99 -12.98 22.57
N SER A 215 -1.75 -12.19 23.33
CA SER A 215 -2.46 -12.68 24.51
C SER A 215 -3.87 -12.09 24.60
N GLY A 216 -4.75 -12.80 25.30
CA GLY A 216 -6.16 -12.45 25.40
C GLY A 216 -7.00 -13.00 24.24
N THR A 217 -8.24 -12.51 24.15
CA THR A 217 -9.22 -12.91 23.14
C THR A 217 -9.46 -11.79 22.14
N PHE A 218 -9.88 -12.17 20.94
CA PHE A 218 -10.20 -11.27 19.84
C PHE A 218 -11.52 -11.70 19.23
N ASP A 219 -12.34 -10.73 18.88
CA ASP A 219 -13.62 -10.96 18.21
C ASP A 219 -13.40 -11.24 16.72
N ILE A 220 -12.35 -10.64 16.15
CA ILE A 220 -11.95 -10.82 14.76
C ILE A 220 -10.43 -11.08 14.71
N ILE A 221 -10.03 -12.15 14.02
CA ILE A 221 -8.64 -12.42 13.67
C ILE A 221 -8.55 -12.43 12.16
N VAL A 222 -7.66 -11.61 11.61
CA VAL A 222 -7.43 -11.46 10.18
C VAL A 222 -5.95 -11.69 9.86
N SER A 223 -5.69 -12.15 8.64
CA SER A 223 -4.34 -12.25 8.11
C SER A 223 -4.40 -12.22 6.58
N ASN A 224 -3.43 -11.57 5.97
CA ASN A 224 -3.11 -11.74 4.56
C ASN A 224 -1.69 -12.32 4.45
N PRO A 225 -1.51 -13.61 4.77
CA PRO A 225 -0.18 -14.22 4.87
C PRO A 225 0.44 -14.40 3.48
N PRO A 226 1.76 -14.65 3.38
CA PRO A 226 2.35 -15.10 2.13
C PRO A 226 1.74 -16.45 1.73
N TYR A 227 1.03 -16.49 0.60
CA TYR A 227 0.36 -17.69 0.07
C TYR A 227 0.90 -18.13 -1.29
N VAL A 228 1.90 -17.41 -1.83
CA VAL A 228 2.51 -17.74 -3.11
C VAL A 228 3.57 -18.82 -2.92
N GLU A 229 3.56 -19.85 -3.76
CA GLU A 229 4.55 -20.93 -3.73
C GLU A 229 5.96 -20.38 -3.98
N PRO A 230 7.01 -20.88 -3.28
CA PRO A 230 8.38 -20.36 -3.39
C PRO A 230 8.95 -20.34 -4.82
N ASP A 231 8.49 -21.25 -5.68
CA ASP A 231 8.94 -21.39 -7.07
C ASP A 231 7.94 -20.78 -8.08
N SER A 232 6.95 -20.02 -7.61
CA SER A 232 5.94 -19.44 -8.47
C SER A 232 6.51 -18.29 -9.32
N GLU A 233 6.22 -18.31 -10.63
CA GLU A 233 6.57 -17.23 -11.56
C GLU A 233 6.00 -15.86 -11.12
N TYR A 234 4.90 -15.86 -10.35
CA TYR A 234 4.27 -14.64 -9.82
C TYR A 234 5.09 -13.92 -8.74
N LEU A 235 6.10 -14.56 -8.13
CA LEU A 235 7.03 -13.89 -7.22
C LEU A 235 8.02 -12.98 -7.96
N VAL A 236 8.31 -13.30 -9.22
CA VAL A 236 9.29 -12.60 -10.06
C VAL A 236 8.62 -11.46 -10.85
N GLN A 237 7.36 -11.63 -11.23
CA GLN A 237 6.60 -10.68 -12.05
C GLN A 237 6.08 -9.44 -11.29
N GLY A 238 6.70 -9.04 -10.17
CA GLY A 238 6.20 -7.96 -9.32
C GLY A 238 5.72 -6.73 -10.11
N ASP A 239 4.41 -6.47 -10.02
CA ASP A 239 3.60 -5.42 -10.67
C ASP A 239 3.86 -5.19 -12.17
#